data_AF-A0A1C6L2K6-F1
#
_entry.id   AF-A0A1C6L2K6-F1
#
_cell.length_a   1.000
_cell.length_b   1.000
_cell.length_c   1.000
_cell.angle_alpha   90.00
_cell.angle_beta   90.00
_cell.angle_gamma   90.00
#
_symmetry.space_group_name_H-M   'P 1'
#
loop_
_entity.id
_entity.type
_entity.pdbx_description
1 polymer ?
#
loop_
_entity_poly.entity_id
_entity_poly.type
_entity_poly.pdbx_seq_one_letter_code
_entity_poly.pdbx_strand_id
1 'polypeptide(L)'
;MNQEAEPKRNHQDTVFRMLFSEKESAIELFNALEGADYGPDTEVEFTTLEDAVYTNLKNDLGFIIDKQFIILTEHQAAINNNMPLRQLEYIARTYEKLIDAVALYGSKRVKIPTPEFFVVYTGSQKWKTTTLRLSDSFLNTPPENSIELVVKIIKMHYNSDDEQSQKVLERSEKLRGYSLLLEYIKDYRSQGKDAKDAVNTAIQRCIREGILKDFLEKNSPEVGSMLFKEITSEEFAEIRAKEAAEEYYNKGRDEGIANLIAAYREFDLSDDLILKKLMEKYQIKESDALAYIEKSK
;
A
#
# COMPACT_ATOMS: atom_id res chain seq x y z
N MET A 1 -36.00 -28.71 7.31
CA MET A 1 -34.77 -28.18 7.93
C MET A 1 -34.10 -27.29 6.93
N ASN A 2 -34.41 -25.99 6.97
CA ASN A 2 -33.65 -24.98 6.23
C ASN A 2 -32.32 -24.81 6.97
N GLN A 3 -31.22 -25.21 6.34
CA GLN A 3 -29.91 -24.70 6.74
C GLN A 3 -29.87 -23.26 6.25
N GLU A 4 -29.93 -22.32 7.20
CA GLU A 4 -29.54 -20.93 6.96
C GLU A 4 -28.14 -20.94 6.37
N ALA A 5 -28.02 -20.48 5.13
CA ALA A 5 -26.72 -20.22 4.54
C ALA A 5 -26.10 -19.06 5.33
N GLU A 6 -25.12 -19.36 6.18
CA GLU A 6 -24.27 -18.34 6.78
C GLU A 6 -23.72 -17.43 5.65
N PRO A 7 -23.77 -16.10 5.82
CA PRO A 7 -23.16 -15.20 4.86
C PRO A 7 -21.66 -15.47 4.88
N LYS A 8 -21.13 -16.10 3.83
CA LYS A 8 -19.69 -16.17 3.58
C LYS A 8 -19.20 -14.73 3.40
N ARG A 9 -18.75 -14.12 4.49
CA ARG A 9 -18.06 -12.81 4.48
C ARG A 9 -16.84 -12.91 3.57
N ASN A 10 -16.66 -11.90 2.73
CA ASN A 10 -15.67 -11.89 1.67
C ASN A 10 -14.25 -11.95 2.24
N HIS A 11 -13.40 -12.78 1.64
CA HIS A 11 -12.11 -13.24 2.16
C HIS A 11 -10.96 -12.21 2.12
N GLN A 12 -11.28 -10.91 2.13
CA GLN A 12 -10.35 -9.79 1.84
C GLN A 12 -10.65 -8.49 2.63
N ASP A 13 -11.14 -8.58 3.86
CA ASP A 13 -11.22 -7.39 4.72
C ASP A 13 -9.88 -7.17 5.43
N THR A 14 -9.38 -5.94 5.39
CA THR A 14 -8.19 -5.53 6.15
C THR A 14 -8.60 -5.13 7.56
N VAL A 15 -7.66 -5.23 8.52
CA VAL A 15 -7.94 -4.77 9.89
C VAL A 15 -8.26 -3.27 9.92
N PHE A 16 -7.61 -2.49 9.05
CA PHE A 16 -7.90 -1.07 8.90
C PHE A 16 -9.37 -0.84 8.50
N ARG A 17 -9.86 -1.55 7.48
CA ARG A 17 -11.26 -1.46 7.04
C ARG A 17 -12.22 -1.86 8.17
N MET A 18 -11.92 -2.95 8.88
CA MET A 18 -12.74 -3.45 10.00
C MET A 18 -12.78 -2.45 11.17
N LEU A 19 -11.69 -1.71 11.41
CA LEU A 19 -11.61 -0.72 12.50
C LEU A 19 -12.46 0.53 12.20
N PHE A 20 -12.57 0.90 10.92
CA PHE A 20 -13.24 2.11 10.46
C PHE A 20 -14.56 1.87 9.72
N SER A 21 -15.14 0.66 9.84
CA SER A 21 -16.41 0.28 9.20
C SER A 21 -17.67 0.73 9.94
N GLU A 22 -17.52 1.40 11.08
CA GLU A 22 -18.62 1.92 11.90
C GLU A 22 -18.67 3.45 11.84
N LYS A 23 -19.87 4.02 11.95
CA LYS A 23 -20.12 5.47 11.81
C LYS A 23 -19.22 6.29 12.73
N GLU A 24 -19.12 5.94 14.00
CA GLU A 24 -18.34 6.66 15.00
C GLU A 24 -16.85 6.66 14.66
N SER A 25 -16.35 5.53 14.15
CA SER A 25 -14.96 5.42 13.69
C SER A 25 -14.70 6.25 12.43
N ALA A 26 -15.63 6.28 11.47
CA ALA A 26 -15.49 7.10 10.26
C ALA A 26 -15.46 8.60 10.58
N ILE A 27 -16.30 9.06 11.53
CA ILE A 27 -16.29 10.45 12.02
C ILE A 27 -14.96 10.77 12.70
N GLU A 28 -14.49 9.90 13.60
CA GLU A 28 -13.19 10.05 14.26
C GLU A 28 -12.04 10.15 13.24
N LEU A 29 -12.05 9.28 12.23
CA LEU A 29 -11.06 9.28 11.17
C LEU A 29 -11.08 10.61 10.41
N PHE A 30 -12.24 11.08 9.96
CA PHE A 30 -12.35 12.35 9.24
C PHE A 30 -11.88 13.54 10.07
N ASN A 31 -12.32 13.62 11.33
CA ASN A 31 -11.89 14.66 12.28
C ASN A 31 -10.37 14.68 12.49
N ALA A 32 -9.74 13.51 12.50
CA ALA A 32 -8.30 13.39 12.59
C ALA A 32 -7.59 13.84 11.30
N LEU A 33 -8.08 13.40 10.13
CA LEU A 33 -7.48 13.70 8.83
C LEU A 33 -7.51 15.20 8.47
N GLU A 34 -8.64 15.87 8.71
CA GLU A 34 -8.85 17.27 8.32
C GLU A 34 -8.76 18.26 9.50
N GLY A 35 -8.53 17.77 10.72
CA GLY A 35 -8.50 18.64 11.89
C GLY A 35 -9.88 19.21 12.26
N ALA A 36 -10.96 18.52 11.89
CA ALA A 36 -12.34 18.90 12.16
C ALA A 36 -12.86 18.31 13.49
N ASP A 37 -14.04 18.75 13.93
CA ASP A 37 -14.65 18.36 15.21
C ASP A 37 -16.15 17.99 15.06
N TYR A 38 -16.48 17.17 14.04
CA TYR A 38 -17.82 16.64 13.83
C TYR A 38 -18.28 15.74 14.99
N GLY A 39 -19.55 15.89 15.40
CA GLY A 39 -20.15 15.15 16.51
C GLY A 39 -20.80 13.83 16.09
N PRO A 40 -21.29 13.02 17.06
CA PRO A 40 -21.87 11.70 16.81
C PRO A 40 -23.16 11.72 15.97
N ASP A 41 -23.87 12.85 15.93
CA ASP A 41 -25.10 13.00 15.13
C ASP A 41 -24.82 13.21 13.63
N THR A 42 -23.55 13.39 13.25
CA THR A 42 -23.13 13.61 11.85
C THR A 42 -23.56 12.45 10.96
N GLU A 43 -24.11 12.76 9.79
CA GLU A 43 -24.50 11.74 8.82
C GLU A 43 -23.28 11.14 8.15
N VAL A 44 -23.23 9.80 8.07
CA VAL A 44 -22.18 9.04 7.37
C VAL A 44 -22.84 8.00 6.48
N GLU A 45 -22.45 7.97 5.21
CA GLU A 45 -22.87 6.97 4.23
C GLU A 45 -21.63 6.28 3.66
N PHE A 46 -21.48 4.97 3.87
CA PHE A 46 -20.34 4.24 3.31
C PHE A 46 -20.49 4.02 1.80
N THR A 47 -19.45 4.37 1.05
CA THR A 47 -19.40 4.28 -0.42
C THR A 47 -18.26 3.39 -0.91
N THR A 48 -17.69 2.55 -0.04
CA THR A 48 -16.64 1.60 -0.39
C THR A 48 -17.06 0.73 -1.59
N LEU A 49 -16.22 0.68 -2.61
CA LEU A 49 -16.44 -0.07 -3.84
C LEU A 49 -16.11 -1.54 -3.61
N GLU A 50 -17.09 -2.41 -3.85
CA GLU A 50 -16.95 -3.86 -3.74
C GLU A 50 -17.01 -4.55 -5.12
N ASP A 51 -16.34 -5.70 -5.22
CA ASP A 51 -16.03 -6.51 -6.42
C ASP A 51 -17.25 -7.01 -7.23
N ALA A 52 -18.48 -6.66 -6.85
CA ALA A 52 -19.70 -7.25 -7.40
C ALA A 52 -20.07 -6.77 -8.81
N VAL A 53 -19.55 -5.61 -9.25
CA VAL A 53 -19.93 -4.98 -10.54
C VAL A 53 -18.72 -4.66 -11.43
N TYR A 54 -17.59 -4.29 -10.83
CA TYR A 54 -16.37 -3.91 -11.53
C TYR A 54 -15.25 -4.83 -11.12
N THR A 55 -14.98 -5.84 -11.94
CA THR A 55 -13.96 -6.86 -11.66
C THR A 55 -12.59 -6.19 -11.44
N ASN A 56 -11.97 -6.40 -10.27
CA ASN A 56 -10.66 -5.88 -9.85
C ASN A 56 -10.59 -4.40 -9.41
N LEU A 57 -11.72 -3.70 -9.24
CA LEU A 57 -11.72 -2.32 -8.74
C LEU A 57 -12.32 -2.23 -7.34
N LYS A 58 -11.46 -2.42 -6.34
CA LYS A 58 -11.81 -2.35 -4.92
C LYS A 58 -10.96 -1.27 -4.26
N ASN A 59 -11.61 -0.38 -3.50
CA ASN A 59 -10.92 0.50 -2.58
C ASN A 59 -11.09 0.02 -1.13
N ASP A 60 -10.19 0.42 -0.24
CA ASP A 60 -10.21 -0.07 1.15
C ASP A 60 -11.35 0.55 1.96
N LEU A 61 -11.46 1.88 1.96
CA LEU A 61 -12.51 2.58 2.68
C LEU A 61 -12.95 3.83 1.91
N GLY A 62 -14.25 3.94 1.70
CA GLY A 62 -14.89 5.13 1.16
C GLY A 62 -16.14 5.49 1.96
N PHE A 63 -16.34 6.76 2.27
CA PHE A 63 -17.57 7.23 2.91
C PHE A 63 -17.86 8.70 2.59
N ILE A 64 -19.13 9.06 2.61
CA ILE A 64 -19.61 10.44 2.58
C ILE A 64 -19.85 10.88 4.02
N ILE A 65 -19.42 12.10 4.36
CA ILE A 65 -19.70 12.72 5.65
C ILE A 65 -20.44 14.05 5.46
N ASP A 66 -21.48 14.24 6.27
CA ASP A 66 -22.35 15.43 6.28
C ASP A 66 -22.93 15.81 4.91
N LYS A 67 -23.03 14.85 3.97
CA LYS A 67 -23.38 15.07 2.55
C LYS A 67 -22.46 16.05 1.81
N GLN A 68 -21.35 16.48 2.43
CA GLN A 68 -20.48 17.52 1.91
C GLN A 68 -19.17 16.97 1.34
N PHE A 69 -18.62 15.93 1.97
CA PHE A 69 -17.31 15.39 1.61
C PHE A 69 -17.39 13.90 1.30
N ILE A 70 -16.65 13.44 0.30
CA ILE A 70 -16.35 12.02 0.04
C ILE A 70 -14.92 11.78 0.47
N ILE A 71 -14.71 10.87 1.40
CA ILE A 71 -13.39 10.49 1.89
C ILE A 71 -13.05 9.13 1.33
N LEU A 72 -11.95 9.06 0.58
CA LEU A 72 -11.40 7.80 0.08
C LEU A 72 -10.03 7.57 0.71
N THR A 73 -9.90 6.49 1.47
CA THR A 73 -8.64 6.09 2.09
C THR A 73 -8.19 4.72 1.60
N GLU A 74 -6.88 4.60 1.38
CA GLU A 74 -6.22 3.37 0.97
C GLU A 74 -5.12 3.01 1.96
N HIS A 75 -5.13 1.78 2.43
CA HIS A 75 -4.08 1.21 3.24
C HIS A 75 -2.98 0.65 2.32
N GLN A 76 -1.73 1.06 2.54
CA GLN A 76 -0.59 0.62 1.72
C GLN A 76 0.63 0.27 2.60
N ALA A 77 1.10 -0.96 2.49
CA ALA A 77 2.36 -1.39 3.10
C ALA A 77 3.57 -1.09 2.18
N ALA A 78 3.38 -1.13 0.86
CA ALA A 78 4.42 -0.78 -0.11
C ALA A 78 4.25 0.66 -0.61
N ILE A 79 5.37 1.31 -0.96
CA ILE A 79 5.32 2.62 -1.62
C ILE A 79 4.69 2.46 -3.00
N ASN A 80 3.66 3.24 -3.28
CA ASN A 80 2.97 3.24 -4.56
C ASN A 80 2.75 4.69 -5.03
N ASN A 81 3.54 5.14 -6.00
CA ASN A 81 3.40 6.49 -6.57
C ASN A 81 2.20 6.61 -7.54
N ASN A 82 1.58 5.49 -7.92
CA ASN A 82 0.43 5.46 -8.83
C ASN A 82 -0.92 5.58 -8.09
N MET A 83 -0.91 5.87 -6.78
CA MET A 83 -2.14 6.04 -6.01
C MET A 83 -3.06 7.14 -6.54
N PRO A 84 -2.57 8.29 -7.05
CA PRO A 84 -3.45 9.27 -7.68
C PRO A 84 -4.24 8.71 -8.88
N LEU A 85 -3.65 7.82 -9.67
CA LEU A 85 -4.33 7.16 -10.80
C LEU A 85 -5.42 6.21 -10.31
N ARG A 86 -5.12 5.38 -9.29
CA ARG A 86 -6.12 4.47 -8.68
C ARG A 86 -7.28 5.24 -8.06
N GLN A 87 -6.97 6.29 -7.31
CA GLN A 87 -7.98 7.14 -6.67
C GLN A 87 -8.87 7.88 -7.68
N LEU A 88 -8.33 8.25 -8.85
CA LEU A 88 -9.12 8.81 -9.96
C LEU A 88 -10.19 7.84 -10.46
N GLU A 89 -9.85 6.56 -10.59
CA GLU A 89 -10.80 5.52 -10.98
C GLU A 89 -11.88 5.34 -9.90
N TYR A 90 -11.49 5.33 -8.63
CA TYR A 90 -12.42 5.16 -7.51
C TYR A 90 -13.43 6.30 -7.45
N ILE A 91 -12.98 7.56 -7.49
CA ILE A 91 -13.90 8.69 -7.37
C ILE A 91 -14.84 8.82 -8.56
N ALA A 92 -14.38 8.50 -9.77
CA ALA A 92 -15.24 8.48 -10.94
C ALA A 92 -16.41 7.50 -10.75
N ARG A 93 -16.14 6.29 -10.22
CA ARG A 93 -17.17 5.28 -9.93
C ARG A 93 -18.05 5.64 -8.75
N THR A 94 -17.50 6.27 -7.73
CA THR A 94 -18.29 6.75 -6.59
C THR A 94 -19.29 7.80 -7.07
N TYR A 95 -18.87 8.77 -7.88
CA TYR A 95 -19.80 9.76 -8.45
C TYR A 95 -20.81 9.16 -9.42
N GLU A 96 -20.42 8.19 -10.24
CA GLU A 96 -21.35 7.49 -11.14
C GLU A 96 -22.53 6.86 -10.37
N LYS A 97 -22.29 6.36 -9.15
CA LYS A 97 -23.34 5.80 -8.29
C LYS A 97 -24.19 6.85 -7.60
N LEU A 98 -23.62 8.02 -7.28
CA LEU A 98 -24.28 9.07 -6.51
C LEU A 98 -25.10 10.01 -7.38
N ILE A 99 -24.71 10.20 -8.64
CA ILE A 99 -25.31 11.22 -9.50
C ILE A 99 -26.34 10.57 -10.42
N ASP A 100 -27.54 11.15 -10.43
CA ASP A 100 -28.59 10.79 -11.37
C ASP A 100 -28.17 11.06 -12.83
N ALA A 101 -28.25 10.04 -13.68
CA ALA A 101 -27.83 10.13 -15.07
C ALA A 101 -28.62 11.19 -15.85
N VAL A 102 -29.93 11.35 -15.58
CA VAL A 102 -30.76 12.34 -16.27
C VAL A 102 -30.34 13.77 -15.88
N ALA A 103 -30.03 13.99 -14.59
CA ALA A 103 -29.55 15.26 -14.09
C ALA A 103 -28.22 15.69 -14.76
N LEU A 104 -27.33 14.74 -15.07
CA LEU A 104 -26.05 15.02 -15.76
C LEU A 104 -26.23 15.54 -17.19
N TYR A 105 -27.28 15.12 -17.90
CA TYR A 105 -27.58 15.61 -19.26
C TYR A 105 -28.42 16.89 -19.26
N GLY A 106 -28.78 17.41 -18.08
CA GLY A 106 -29.49 18.67 -17.93
C GLY A 106 -28.62 19.90 -18.15
N SER A 107 -29.24 21.06 -18.41
CA SER A 107 -28.52 22.34 -18.56
C SER A 107 -28.14 22.99 -17.22
N LYS A 108 -28.71 22.52 -16.10
CA LYS A 108 -28.42 23.04 -14.75
C LYS A 108 -27.21 22.34 -14.17
N ARG A 109 -26.37 23.10 -13.46
CA ARG A 109 -25.21 22.56 -12.75
C ARG A 109 -25.65 21.65 -11.61
N VAL A 110 -25.15 20.42 -11.61
CA VAL A 110 -25.27 19.48 -10.49
C VAL A 110 -24.20 19.80 -9.44
N LYS A 111 -24.58 19.85 -8.16
CA LYS A 111 -23.66 19.98 -7.03
C LYS A 111 -23.38 18.57 -6.49
N ILE A 112 -22.11 18.30 -6.19
CA ILE A 112 -21.63 17.00 -5.72
C ILE A 112 -20.77 17.19 -4.48
N PRO A 113 -20.67 16.19 -3.59
CA PRO A 113 -19.76 16.24 -2.44
C PRO A 113 -18.30 16.40 -2.90
N THR A 114 -17.49 17.13 -2.13
CA THR A 114 -16.07 17.37 -2.42
C THR A 114 -15.24 16.12 -2.09
N PRO A 115 -14.37 15.62 -2.99
CA PRO A 115 -13.61 14.41 -2.72
C PRO A 115 -12.26 14.73 -2.06
N GLU A 116 -11.88 13.92 -1.08
CA GLU A 116 -10.59 13.98 -0.40
C GLU A 116 -9.95 12.59 -0.33
N PHE A 117 -8.64 12.56 -0.57
CA PHE A 117 -7.92 11.33 -0.86
C PHE A 117 -6.74 11.14 0.08
N PHE A 118 -6.67 9.96 0.69
CA PHE A 118 -5.64 9.63 1.66
C PHE A 118 -5.03 8.27 1.40
N VAL A 119 -3.75 8.15 1.71
CA VAL A 119 -3.05 6.87 1.86
C VAL A 119 -2.61 6.73 3.31
N VAL A 120 -3.03 5.66 3.96
CA VAL A 120 -2.53 5.25 5.27
C VAL A 120 -1.36 4.31 5.04
N TYR A 121 -0.15 4.82 5.24
CA TYR A 121 1.09 4.12 4.94
C TYR A 121 1.63 3.38 6.17
N THR A 122 1.67 2.05 6.07
CA THR A 122 2.07 1.11 7.14
C THR A 122 3.39 0.40 6.86
N GLY A 123 4.03 0.72 5.73
CA GLY A 123 5.30 0.14 5.33
C GLY A 123 6.46 0.44 6.29
N SER A 124 7.51 -0.36 6.20
CA SER A 124 8.76 -0.15 6.96
C SER A 124 9.76 0.76 6.24
N GLN A 125 9.63 0.92 4.93
CA GLN A 125 10.51 1.78 4.14
C GLN A 125 10.22 3.26 4.44
N LYS A 126 11.25 4.07 4.69
CA LYS A 126 11.06 5.51 4.87
C LYS A 126 10.54 6.15 3.58
N TRP A 127 9.48 6.94 3.70
CA TRP A 127 8.92 7.68 2.57
C TRP A 127 8.92 9.18 2.89
N LYS A 128 9.78 9.95 2.22
CA LYS A 128 9.87 11.42 2.47
C LYS A 128 8.67 12.19 1.95
N THR A 129 8.01 11.66 0.92
CA THR A 129 6.84 12.27 0.31
C THR A 129 5.67 12.30 1.29
N THR A 130 5.00 13.44 1.40
CA THR A 130 3.78 13.62 2.20
C THR A 130 2.53 13.77 1.33
N THR A 131 2.71 13.96 0.03
CA THR A 131 1.62 14.18 -0.92
C THR A 131 2.00 13.65 -2.30
N LEU A 132 1.07 12.97 -2.96
CA LEU A 132 1.19 12.56 -4.36
C LEU A 132 0.24 13.39 -5.21
N ARG A 133 0.69 13.79 -6.41
CA ARG A 133 -0.14 14.53 -7.36
C ARG A 133 -0.29 13.73 -8.63
N LEU A 134 -1.48 13.78 -9.23
CA LEU A 134 -1.72 13.15 -10.52
C LEU A 134 -0.85 13.79 -11.60
N SER A 135 -0.60 15.09 -11.50
CA SER A 135 0.29 15.83 -12.40
C SER A 135 1.69 15.25 -12.50
N ASP A 136 2.20 14.61 -11.44
CA ASP A 136 3.55 14.04 -11.41
C ASP A 136 3.68 12.84 -12.38
N SER A 137 2.56 12.27 -12.83
CA SER A 137 2.51 11.18 -13.80
C SER A 137 2.40 11.65 -15.26
N PHE A 138 2.21 12.96 -15.50
CA PHE A 138 2.02 13.47 -16.84
C PHE A 138 3.34 13.59 -17.60
N LEU A 139 3.33 13.26 -18.89
CA LEU A 139 4.51 13.34 -19.76
C LEU A 139 4.98 14.78 -20.02
N ASN A 140 4.09 15.76 -19.84
CA ASN A 140 4.33 17.18 -20.10
C ASN A 140 3.81 18.02 -18.93
N THR A 141 4.27 19.27 -18.84
CA THR A 141 3.70 20.25 -17.91
C THR A 141 2.20 20.46 -18.21
N PRO A 142 1.29 20.24 -17.25
CA PRO A 142 -0.14 20.38 -17.49
C PRO A 142 -0.54 21.85 -17.69
N PRO A 143 -1.31 22.19 -18.74
CA PRO A 143 -2.01 23.48 -18.82
C PRO A 143 -3.15 23.58 -17.80
N GLU A 144 -3.69 24.78 -17.59
CA GLU A 144 -4.76 25.08 -16.61
C GLU A 144 -6.00 24.18 -16.76
N ASN A 145 -6.35 23.79 -17.98
CA ASN A 145 -7.50 22.95 -18.29
C ASN A 145 -7.22 21.44 -18.12
N SER A 146 -6.21 21.06 -17.34
CA SER A 146 -5.88 19.67 -17.01
C SER A 146 -6.51 19.26 -15.69
N ILE A 147 -6.77 17.96 -15.53
CA ILE A 147 -7.20 17.40 -14.26
C ILE A 147 -6.04 17.38 -13.24
N GLU A 148 -6.36 17.62 -11.98
CA GLU A 148 -5.44 17.44 -10.86
C GLU A 148 -6.15 16.66 -9.74
N LEU A 149 -5.47 15.67 -9.19
CA LEU A 149 -5.91 14.90 -8.03
C LEU A 149 -4.74 14.77 -7.07
N VAL A 150 -4.98 15.17 -5.82
CA VAL A 150 -3.94 15.23 -4.79
C VAL A 150 -4.28 14.24 -3.68
N VAL A 151 -3.31 13.38 -3.34
CA VAL A 151 -3.45 12.35 -2.30
C VAL A 151 -2.52 12.69 -1.14
N LYS A 152 -3.07 12.86 0.06
CA LYS A 152 -2.29 13.08 1.30
C LYS A 152 -1.82 11.73 1.85
N ILE A 153 -0.57 11.63 2.30
CA ILE A 153 -0.03 10.42 2.91
C ILE A 153 0.00 10.60 4.43
N ILE A 154 -0.64 9.66 5.15
CA ILE A 154 -0.62 9.56 6.60
C ILE A 154 0.24 8.37 6.98
N LYS A 155 1.36 8.62 7.65
CA LYS A 155 2.34 7.59 8.02
C LYS A 155 2.10 7.13 9.45
N MET A 156 2.28 5.83 9.70
CA MET A 156 2.28 5.30 11.06
C MET A 156 3.44 5.86 11.88
N HIS A 157 3.30 5.82 13.21
CA HIS A 157 4.22 6.41 14.19
C HIS A 157 5.70 6.00 13.97
N TYR A 158 5.95 4.72 13.69
CA TYR A 158 7.30 4.19 13.42
C TYR A 158 7.89 4.61 12.05
N ASN A 159 7.12 5.28 11.19
CA ASN A 159 7.56 5.78 9.88
C ASN A 159 7.45 7.31 9.76
N SER A 160 6.87 7.99 10.74
CA SER A 160 6.63 9.43 10.65
C SER A 160 7.80 10.24 11.17
N ASP A 161 8.61 10.75 10.26
CA ASP A 161 9.45 11.93 10.46
C ASP A 161 8.70 13.24 10.11
N ASP A 162 7.38 13.16 9.85
CA ASP A 162 6.54 14.28 9.44
C ASP A 162 5.51 14.68 10.52
N GLU A 163 5.43 15.98 10.78
CA GLU A 163 4.58 16.58 11.81
C GLU A 163 3.08 16.44 11.49
N GLN A 164 2.71 16.35 10.20
CA GLN A 164 1.31 16.27 9.79
C GLN A 164 0.71 14.91 10.16
N SER A 165 1.38 13.81 9.85
CA SER A 165 0.94 12.47 10.24
C SER A 165 0.86 12.35 11.76
N GLN A 166 1.80 12.94 12.50
CA GLN A 166 1.77 12.95 13.96
C GLN A 166 0.51 13.63 14.50
N LYS A 167 0.15 14.81 13.98
CA LYS A 167 -1.10 15.50 14.36
C LYS A 167 -2.35 14.67 14.07
N VAL A 168 -2.37 13.97 12.93
CA VAL A 168 -3.49 13.08 12.57
C VAL A 168 -3.58 11.92 13.56
N LEU A 169 -2.47 11.25 13.87
CA LEU A 169 -2.44 10.15 14.84
C LEU A 169 -2.83 10.62 16.24
N GLU A 170 -2.42 11.81 16.68
CA GLU A 170 -2.78 12.37 17.98
C GLU A 170 -4.28 12.67 18.12
N ARG A 171 -4.98 12.96 17.01
CA ARG A 171 -6.42 13.27 17.00
C ARG A 171 -7.33 12.05 16.90
N SER A 172 -6.80 10.86 16.60
CA SER A 172 -7.58 9.61 16.57
C SER A 172 -6.96 8.53 17.45
N GLU A 173 -7.68 8.18 18.52
CA GLU A 173 -7.31 7.07 19.40
C GLU A 173 -7.22 5.75 18.61
N LYS A 174 -8.14 5.53 17.66
CA LYS A 174 -8.16 4.32 16.83
C LYS A 174 -6.96 4.25 15.89
N LEU A 175 -6.64 5.33 15.17
CA LEU A 175 -5.46 5.36 14.28
C LEU A 175 -4.16 5.19 15.08
N ARG A 176 -4.03 5.89 16.22
CA ARG A 176 -2.87 5.74 17.10
C ARG A 176 -2.74 4.32 17.61
N GLY A 177 -3.84 3.73 18.08
CA GLY A 177 -3.85 2.37 18.59
C GLY A 177 -3.52 1.33 17.51
N TYR A 178 -4.02 1.54 16.29
CA TYR A 178 -3.70 0.71 15.13
C TYR A 178 -2.20 0.82 14.78
N SER A 179 -1.66 2.04 14.77
CA SER A 179 -0.23 2.28 14.56
C SER A 179 0.63 1.54 15.59
N LEU A 180 0.27 1.62 16.88
CA LEU A 180 1.00 0.95 17.96
C LEU A 180 0.92 -0.57 17.88
N LEU A 181 -0.24 -1.12 17.50
CA LEU A 181 -0.40 -2.56 17.27
C LEU A 181 0.58 -3.05 16.20
N LEU A 182 0.66 -2.34 15.06
CA LEU A 182 1.61 -2.67 13.99
C LEU A 182 3.06 -2.50 14.45
N GLU A 183 3.36 -1.48 15.27
CA GLU A 183 4.69 -1.27 15.86
C GLU A 183 5.11 -2.48 16.71
N TYR A 184 4.24 -2.93 17.62
CA TYR A 184 4.53 -4.08 18.48
C TYR A 184 4.76 -5.36 17.70
N ILE A 185 4.00 -5.57 16.62
CA ILE A 185 4.21 -6.70 15.71
C ILE A 185 5.62 -6.62 15.12
N LYS A 186 6.02 -5.47 14.59
CA LYS A 186 7.35 -5.25 13.98
C LYS A 186 8.47 -5.47 15.00
N ASP A 187 8.33 -4.96 16.20
CA ASP A 187 9.29 -5.17 17.29
C ASP A 187 9.46 -6.65 17.60
N TYR A 188 8.37 -7.41 17.72
CA TYR A 188 8.43 -8.84 17.98
C TYR A 188 9.03 -9.63 16.81
N ARG A 189 8.75 -9.23 15.55
CA ARG A 189 9.41 -9.80 14.37
C ARG A 189 10.92 -9.57 14.40
N SER A 190 11.37 -8.36 14.74
CA SER A 190 12.81 -8.05 14.84
C SER A 190 13.53 -8.81 15.95
N GLN A 191 12.79 -9.25 16.98
CA GLN A 191 13.29 -10.11 18.06
C GLN A 191 13.32 -11.61 17.68
N GLY A 192 12.94 -11.95 16.44
CA GLY A 192 12.99 -13.32 15.92
C GLY A 192 11.76 -14.17 16.21
N LYS A 193 10.65 -13.60 16.70
CA LYS A 193 9.37 -14.33 16.79
C LYS A 193 8.81 -14.57 15.39
N ASP A 194 8.21 -15.74 15.16
CA ASP A 194 7.46 -15.98 13.92
C ASP A 194 6.25 -15.04 13.82
N ALA A 195 5.69 -14.90 12.61
CA ALA A 195 4.63 -13.93 12.35
C ALA A 195 3.37 -14.17 13.18
N LYS A 196 2.98 -15.44 13.41
CA LYS A 196 1.77 -15.75 14.17
C LYS A 196 1.95 -15.42 15.64
N ASP A 197 3.09 -15.80 16.21
CA ASP A 197 3.39 -15.50 17.61
C ASP A 197 3.59 -14.00 17.85
N ALA A 198 4.22 -13.27 16.91
CA ALA A 198 4.37 -11.82 16.98
C ALA A 198 3.00 -11.11 17.01
N VAL A 199 2.08 -11.48 16.10
CA VAL A 199 0.72 -10.95 16.04
C VAL A 199 -0.05 -11.23 17.34
N ASN A 200 -0.07 -12.48 17.78
CA ASN A 200 -0.78 -12.86 19.01
C ASN A 200 -0.22 -12.13 20.24
N THR A 201 1.12 -12.04 20.36
CA THR A 201 1.76 -11.34 21.48
C THR A 201 1.43 -9.85 21.46
N ALA A 202 1.44 -9.21 20.28
CA ALA A 202 1.11 -7.80 20.12
C ALA A 202 -0.35 -7.50 20.49
N ILE A 203 -1.30 -8.32 20.03
CA ILE A 203 -2.73 -8.18 20.40
C ILE A 203 -2.91 -8.26 21.91
N GLN A 204 -2.31 -9.26 22.57
CA GLN A 204 -2.40 -9.41 24.03
C GLN A 204 -1.78 -8.23 24.78
N ARG A 205 -0.69 -7.68 24.26
CA ARG A 205 -0.07 -6.46 24.80
C ARG A 205 -1.00 -5.25 24.68
N CYS A 206 -1.58 -5.03 23.50
CA CYS A 206 -2.52 -3.93 23.27
C CYS A 206 -3.73 -4.01 24.22
N ILE A 207 -4.36 -5.18 24.35
CA ILE A 207 -5.48 -5.39 25.29
C ILE A 207 -5.07 -5.05 26.73
N ARG A 208 -3.91 -5.54 27.19
CA ARG A 208 -3.40 -5.29 28.55
C ARG A 208 -3.10 -3.81 28.80
N GLU A 209 -2.63 -3.09 27.80
CA GLU A 209 -2.30 -1.66 27.88
C GLU A 209 -3.50 -0.74 27.61
N GLY A 210 -4.68 -1.29 27.31
CA GLY A 210 -5.88 -0.52 26.99
C GLY A 210 -5.93 0.01 25.56
N ILE A 211 -5.01 -0.39 24.69
CA ILE A 211 -4.92 0.06 23.30
C ILE A 211 -5.89 -0.75 22.44
N LEU A 212 -6.86 -0.08 21.81
CA LEU A 212 -7.92 -0.72 21.01
C LEU A 212 -8.64 -1.85 21.77
N LYS A 213 -8.71 -1.77 23.10
CA LYS A 213 -9.08 -2.90 23.96
C LYS A 213 -10.42 -3.53 23.56
N ASP A 214 -11.48 -2.73 23.52
CA ASP A 214 -12.84 -3.23 23.22
C ASP A 214 -12.92 -3.84 21.82
N PHE A 215 -12.26 -3.22 20.84
CA PHE A 215 -12.18 -3.72 19.47
C PHE A 215 -11.43 -5.06 19.40
N LEU A 216 -10.28 -5.17 20.07
CA LEU A 216 -9.46 -6.38 20.05
C LEU A 216 -10.10 -7.50 20.88
N GLU A 217 -10.67 -7.24 22.04
CA GLU A 217 -11.36 -8.26 22.84
C GLU A 217 -12.52 -8.89 22.09
N LYS A 218 -13.29 -8.08 21.34
CA LYS A 218 -14.41 -8.55 20.52
C LYS A 218 -13.97 -9.33 19.28
N ASN A 219 -12.85 -8.96 18.66
CA ASN A 219 -12.48 -9.44 17.31
C ASN A 219 -11.13 -10.19 17.25
N SER A 220 -10.49 -10.51 18.39
CA SER A 220 -9.12 -11.03 18.46
C SER A 220 -8.80 -12.18 17.48
N PRO A 221 -9.61 -13.27 17.38
CA PRO A 221 -9.29 -14.36 16.46
C PRO A 221 -9.28 -13.93 14.99
N GLU A 222 -10.22 -13.06 14.61
CA GLU A 222 -10.36 -12.55 13.24
C GLU A 222 -9.25 -11.56 12.90
N VAL A 223 -9.02 -10.58 13.76
CA VAL A 223 -7.93 -9.60 13.64
C VAL A 223 -6.57 -10.30 13.57
N GLY A 224 -6.34 -11.29 14.41
CA GLY A 224 -5.10 -12.07 14.40
C GLY A 224 -4.89 -12.83 13.09
N SER A 225 -5.93 -13.44 12.55
CA SER A 225 -5.89 -14.13 11.26
C SER A 225 -5.60 -13.17 10.09
N MET A 226 -6.27 -12.00 10.08
CA MET A 226 -6.08 -10.97 9.07
C MET A 226 -4.66 -10.41 9.08
N LEU A 227 -4.15 -9.98 10.23
CA LEU A 227 -2.79 -9.44 10.35
C LEU A 227 -1.74 -10.48 9.98
N PHE A 228 -1.89 -11.72 10.45
CA PHE A 228 -0.97 -12.80 10.09
C PHE A 228 -0.90 -12.99 8.57
N LYS A 229 -2.05 -12.99 7.88
CA LYS A 229 -2.11 -13.12 6.42
C LYS A 229 -1.49 -11.91 5.72
N GLU A 230 -1.78 -10.69 6.17
CA GLU A 230 -1.22 -9.46 5.61
C GLU A 230 0.32 -9.45 5.69
N ILE A 231 0.87 -9.68 6.89
CA ILE A 231 2.32 -9.70 7.14
C ILE A 231 3.00 -10.81 6.34
N THR A 232 2.45 -12.02 6.37
CA THR A 232 3.02 -13.15 5.65
C THR A 232 3.04 -12.88 4.14
N SER A 233 1.99 -12.27 3.60
CA SER A 233 1.91 -11.91 2.18
C SER A 233 2.93 -10.84 1.79
N GLU A 234 3.12 -9.83 2.65
CA GLU A 234 4.14 -8.79 2.49
C GLU A 234 5.55 -9.41 2.46
N GLU A 235 5.89 -10.27 3.43
CA GLU A 235 7.20 -10.92 3.51
C GLU A 235 7.49 -11.79 2.28
N PHE A 236 6.52 -12.57 1.80
CA PHE A 236 6.67 -13.35 0.57
C PHE A 236 6.80 -12.48 -0.68
N ALA A 237 6.19 -11.30 -0.72
CA ALA A 237 6.38 -10.35 -1.82
C ALA A 237 7.80 -9.79 -1.80
N GLU A 238 8.33 -9.43 -0.63
CA GLU A 238 9.71 -8.95 -0.48
C GLU A 238 10.76 -9.99 -0.88
N ILE A 239 10.58 -11.25 -0.45
CA ILE A 239 11.49 -12.36 -0.82
C ILE A 239 11.52 -12.52 -2.34
N ARG A 240 10.36 -12.60 -3.00
CA ARG A 240 10.27 -12.73 -4.46
C ARG A 240 10.89 -11.52 -5.18
N ALA A 241 10.72 -10.32 -4.64
CA ALA A 241 11.34 -9.13 -5.21
C ALA A 241 12.88 -9.18 -5.13
N LYS A 242 13.44 -9.68 -4.03
CA LYS A 242 14.90 -9.86 -3.87
C LYS A 242 15.45 -10.94 -4.80
N GLU A 243 14.79 -12.10 -4.87
CA GLU A 243 15.17 -13.20 -5.76
C GLU A 243 15.15 -12.75 -7.23
N ALA A 244 14.08 -12.04 -7.64
CA ALA A 244 14.00 -11.49 -8.99
C ALA A 244 15.12 -10.48 -9.27
N ALA A 245 15.41 -9.58 -8.33
CA ALA A 245 16.49 -8.60 -8.47
C ALA A 245 17.87 -9.27 -8.62
N GLU A 246 18.14 -10.32 -7.84
CA GLU A 246 19.36 -11.12 -7.95
C GLU A 246 19.44 -11.86 -9.29
N GLU A 247 18.34 -12.46 -9.75
CA GLU A 247 18.27 -13.12 -11.06
C GLU A 247 18.55 -12.13 -12.20
N TYR A 248 17.91 -10.96 -12.19
CA TYR A 248 18.15 -9.92 -13.21
C TYR A 248 19.58 -9.40 -13.17
N TYR A 249 20.16 -9.22 -11.98
CA TYR A 249 21.56 -8.82 -11.85
C TYR A 249 22.50 -9.87 -12.43
N ASN A 250 22.28 -11.15 -12.11
CA ASN A 250 23.08 -12.25 -12.62
C ASN A 250 22.95 -12.38 -14.14
N LYS A 251 21.72 -12.31 -14.70
CA LYS A 251 21.52 -12.30 -16.16
C LYS A 251 22.24 -11.14 -16.84
N GLY A 252 22.10 -9.91 -16.32
CA GLY A 252 22.79 -8.74 -16.88
C GLY A 252 24.31 -8.84 -16.78
N ARG A 253 24.83 -9.43 -15.69
CA ARG A 253 26.25 -9.72 -15.55
C ARG A 253 26.73 -10.74 -16.58
N ASP A 254 26.00 -11.82 -16.78
CA ASP A 254 26.33 -12.89 -17.72
C ASP A 254 26.29 -12.38 -19.17
N GLU A 255 25.24 -11.63 -19.53
CA GLU A 255 25.14 -10.94 -20.82
C GLU A 255 26.29 -9.94 -21.02
N GLY A 256 26.65 -9.20 -19.98
CA GLY A 256 27.79 -8.27 -20.01
C GLY A 256 29.12 -8.98 -20.24
N ILE A 257 29.35 -10.13 -19.60
CA ILE A 257 30.54 -10.97 -19.81
C ILE A 257 30.56 -11.50 -21.24
N ALA A 258 29.43 -12.05 -21.73
CA ALA A 258 29.32 -12.59 -23.08
C ALA A 258 29.58 -11.52 -24.15
N ASN A 259 28.98 -10.34 -24.02
CA ASN A 259 29.21 -9.22 -24.93
C ASN A 259 30.66 -8.74 -24.91
N LEU A 260 31.32 -8.75 -23.75
CA LEU A 260 32.73 -8.39 -23.65
C LEU A 260 33.63 -9.41 -24.37
N ILE A 261 33.32 -10.70 -24.25
CA ILE A 261 34.05 -11.76 -24.97
C ILE A 261 33.87 -11.59 -26.48
N ALA A 262 32.63 -11.38 -26.94
CA ALA A 262 32.34 -11.13 -28.34
C ALA A 262 33.13 -9.93 -28.88
N ALA A 263 33.11 -8.80 -28.17
CA ALA A 263 33.88 -7.62 -28.55
C ALA A 263 35.40 -7.90 -28.60
N TYR A 264 35.97 -8.60 -27.61
CA TYR A 264 37.40 -8.95 -27.66
C TYR A 264 37.76 -9.85 -28.83
N ARG A 265 36.86 -10.76 -29.23
CA ARG A 265 37.06 -11.60 -30.43
C ARG A 265 36.97 -10.81 -31.73
N GLU A 266 36.08 -9.81 -31.82
CA GLU A 266 36.05 -8.89 -32.97
C GLU A 266 37.36 -8.10 -33.16
N PHE A 267 38.12 -7.90 -32.07
CA PHE A 267 39.46 -7.29 -32.10
C PHE A 267 40.60 -8.32 -32.18
N ASP A 268 40.31 -9.58 -32.51
CA ASP A 268 41.29 -10.67 -32.67
C ASP A 268 42.16 -10.96 -31.41
N LEU A 269 41.62 -10.72 -30.21
CA LEU A 269 42.32 -11.13 -28.97
C LEU A 269 42.30 -12.65 -28.83
N SER A 270 43.42 -13.23 -28.37
CA SER A 270 43.49 -14.65 -28.04
C SER A 270 42.66 -15.00 -26.81
N ASP A 271 42.14 -16.24 -26.75
CA ASP A 271 41.39 -16.76 -25.61
C ASP A 271 42.18 -16.60 -24.28
N ASP A 272 43.51 -16.76 -24.28
CA ASP A 272 44.37 -16.56 -23.09
C ASP A 272 44.33 -15.11 -22.56
N LEU A 273 44.33 -14.13 -23.48
CA LEU A 273 44.27 -12.72 -23.09
C LEU A 273 42.87 -12.32 -22.65
N ILE A 274 41.83 -12.88 -23.29
CA ILE A 274 40.43 -12.72 -22.87
C ILE A 274 40.24 -13.27 -21.46
N LEU A 275 40.75 -14.47 -21.18
CA LEU A 275 40.69 -15.13 -19.87
C LEU A 275 41.27 -14.24 -18.78
N LYS A 276 42.49 -13.73 -18.98
CA LYS A 276 43.15 -12.83 -18.02
C LYS A 276 42.32 -11.55 -17.78
N LYS A 277 41.79 -10.94 -18.85
CA LYS A 277 40.96 -9.72 -18.77
C LYS A 277 39.63 -9.94 -18.05
N LEU A 278 38.99 -11.10 -18.24
CA LEU A 278 37.74 -11.44 -17.54
C LEU A 278 37.97 -11.64 -16.05
N MET A 279 39.01 -12.38 -15.68
CA MET A 279 39.38 -12.60 -14.28
C MET A 279 39.70 -11.28 -13.57
N GLU A 280 40.44 -10.38 -14.23
CA GLU A 280 40.78 -9.06 -13.67
C GLU A 280 39.53 -8.17 -13.51
N LYS A 281 38.69 -8.08 -14.54
CA LYS A 281 37.54 -7.16 -14.56
C LYS A 281 36.37 -7.62 -13.69
N TYR A 282 36.07 -8.91 -13.69
CA TYR A 282 34.91 -9.46 -12.98
C TYR A 282 35.28 -10.18 -11.68
N GLN A 283 36.58 -10.23 -11.34
CA GLN A 283 37.11 -10.91 -10.14
C GLN A 283 36.58 -12.35 -10.00
N ILE A 284 36.46 -13.05 -11.13
CA ILE A 284 35.98 -14.44 -11.20
C ILE A 284 37.15 -15.41 -11.25
N LYS A 285 36.90 -16.65 -10.82
CA LYS A 285 37.90 -17.72 -10.89
C LYS A 285 38.18 -18.08 -12.34
N GLU A 286 39.37 -18.62 -12.58
CA GLU A 286 39.79 -19.07 -13.90
C GLU A 286 38.82 -20.12 -14.48
N SER A 287 38.34 -21.07 -13.66
CA SER A 287 37.35 -22.07 -14.05
C SER A 287 36.06 -21.46 -14.60
N ASP A 288 35.59 -20.38 -13.97
CA ASP A 288 34.33 -19.73 -14.33
C ASP A 288 34.51 -18.88 -15.59
N ALA A 289 35.65 -18.18 -15.70
CA ALA A 289 36.02 -17.42 -16.88
C ALA A 289 36.20 -18.30 -18.12
N LEU A 290 36.84 -19.47 -17.97
CA LEU A 290 36.95 -20.48 -19.02
C LEU A 290 35.58 -20.95 -19.49
N ALA A 291 34.65 -21.23 -18.57
CA ALA A 291 33.30 -21.64 -18.91
C ALA A 291 32.55 -20.58 -19.73
N TYR A 292 32.74 -19.28 -19.46
CA TYR A 292 32.18 -18.21 -20.29
C TYR A 292 32.80 -18.16 -21.70
N ILE A 293 34.13 -18.33 -21.80
CA ILE A 293 34.83 -18.35 -23.10
C ILE A 293 34.39 -19.55 -23.93
N GLU A 294 34.25 -20.73 -23.33
CA GLU A 294 33.75 -21.94 -24.00
C GLU A 294 32.32 -21.80 -24.48
N LYS A 295 31.42 -21.26 -23.64
CA LYS A 295 30.01 -21.02 -24.01
C LYS A 295 29.84 -20.05 -25.17
N SER A 296 30.83 -19.20 -25.42
CA SER A 296 30.78 -18.19 -26.49
C SER A 296 31.37 -18.67 -27.82
N LYS A 297 32.00 -19.86 -27.86
CA LYS A 297 32.54 -20.48 -29.10
C LYS A 297 31.41 -21.00 -29.98
#